data_AF-A0A6N7Y0E1-F1
#
_entry.id   AF-A0A6N7Y0E1-F1
#
_cell.length_a   1.000
_cell.length_b   1.000
_cell.length_c   1.000
_cell.angle_alpha   90.00
_cell.angle_beta   90.00
_cell.angle_gamma   90.00
#
_symmetry.space_group_name_H-M   'P 1'
#
loop_
_entity.id
_entity.type
_entity.pdbx_description
1 polymer ?
#
loop_
_entity_poly.entity_id
_entity_poly.type
_entity_poly.pdbx_seq_one_letter_code
_entity_poly.pdbx_strand_id
1 'polypeptide(L)' 'MSEEHKTLERMLAQGKVSLHEFEMRLTLDFEELGQQLMNGEITPDEHVEKYNELVKMERNPFGPPQKHEHI' A
#
# COMPACT_ATOMS: atom_id res chain seq x y z
N MET A 1 -8.44 0.22 3.96
CA MET A 1 -7.33 1.21 4.04
C MET A 1 -6.81 1.27 5.46
N SER A 2 -5.86 0.39 5.79
CA SER A 2 -5.08 0.44 7.04
C SER A 2 -4.50 1.85 7.26
N GLU A 3 -4.48 2.31 8.52
CA GLU A 3 -3.91 3.61 8.90
C GLU A 3 -2.40 3.71 8.59
N GLU A 4 -1.69 2.58 8.58
CA GLU A 4 -0.27 2.50 8.21
C GLU A 4 -0.05 2.84 6.75
N HIS A 5 -0.87 2.28 5.85
CA HIS A 5 -0.73 2.51 4.43
C HIS A 5 -1.10 3.96 4.03
N LYS A 6 -2.11 4.57 4.65
CA LYS A 6 -2.42 6.01 4.47
C LYS A 6 -1.28 6.91 4.94
N THR A 7 -0.48 6.43 5.88
CA THR A 7 0.69 7.16 6.38
C THR A 7 1.83 7.05 5.37
N LEU A 8 2.05 5.87 4.80
CA LEU A 8 3.05 5.63 3.76
C LEU A 8 2.78 6.45 2.48
N GLU A 9 1.53 6.47 1.99
CA GLU A 9 1.12 7.33 0.86
C GLU A 9 1.36 8.82 1.15
N ARG A 10 1.05 9.29 2.37
CA ARG A 10 1.33 10.67 2.78
C ARG A 10 2.82 10.97 2.83
N MET A 11 3.64 10.03 3.28
CA MET A 11 5.10 10.19 3.30
C MET A 11 5.67 10.30 1.88
N LEU A 12 5.17 9.49 0.94
CA LEU A 12 5.53 9.59 -0.47
C LEU A 12 5.09 10.94 -1.07
N ALA A 13 3.85 11.35 -0.85
CA ALA A 13 3.31 12.63 -1.33
C ALA A 13 4.05 13.85 -0.76
N GLN A 14 4.57 13.74 0.46
CA GLN A 14 5.39 14.78 1.10
C GLN A 14 6.87 14.73 0.69
N GLY A 15 7.28 13.76 -0.14
CA GLY A 15 8.67 13.55 -0.53
C GLY A 15 9.58 13.10 0.62
N LYS A 16 9.00 12.60 1.72
CA LYS A 16 9.75 12.07 2.87
C LYS A 16 10.33 10.69 2.61
N VAL A 17 9.73 9.97 1.65
CA VAL A 17 10.14 8.66 1.17
C VAL A 17 10.17 8.75 -0.35
N SER A 18 11.20 8.17 -0.96
CA SER A 18 11.30 8.09 -2.42
C SER A 18 10.31 7.08 -3.00
N LEU A 19 9.99 7.19 -4.29
CA LEU A 19 9.14 6.19 -4.96
C LEU A 19 9.74 4.79 -4.85
N HIS A 20 11.07 4.67 -4.95
CA HIS A 20 11.76 3.39 -4.82
C HIS A 20 11.62 2.79 -3.42
N GLU A 21 11.81 3.58 -2.37
CA GLU A 21 11.62 3.10 -0.99
C GLU A 21 10.16 2.72 -0.71
N PHE A 22 9.20 3.43 -1.32
CA PHE A 22 7.78 3.09 -1.25
C PHE A 22 7.49 1.73 -1.92
N GLU A 23 8.00 1.52 -3.13
CA GLU A 23 7.86 0.25 -3.86
C GLU A 23 8.51 -0.92 -3.11
N MET A 24 9.71 -0.72 -2.52
CA MET A 24 10.35 -1.75 -1.70
C MET A 24 9.52 -2.10 -0.47
N ARG A 25 8.92 -1.09 0.19
CA ARG A 25 8.05 -1.31 1.35
C ARG A 25 6.84 -2.16 0.97
N LEU A 26 6.15 -1.82 -0.12
CA LEU A 26 5.03 -2.59 -0.62
C LEU A 26 5.43 -4.02 -0.99
N THR A 27 6.62 -4.20 -1.57
CA THR A 27 7.14 -5.54 -1.89
C THR A 27 7.29 -6.39 -0.64
N LEU A 28 7.84 -5.82 0.45
CA LEU A 28 7.96 -6.52 1.73
C LEU A 28 6.58 -6.87 2.31
N ASP A 29 5.61 -5.94 2.23
CA ASP A 29 4.25 -6.18 2.71
C ASP A 29 3.56 -7.31 1.92
N PHE A 30 3.81 -7.43 0.61
CA PHE A 30 3.33 -8.55 -0.20
C PHE A 30 3.97 -9.88 0.21
N GLU A 31 5.27 -9.90 0.46
CA GLU A 31 5.99 -11.10 0.92
C GLU A 31 5.49 -11.55 2.30
N GLU A 32 5.31 -10.62 3.23
CA GLU A 32 4.78 -10.89 4.56
C GLU A 32 3.36 -11.45 4.48
N LEU A 33 2.50 -10.85 3.64
CA LEU A 33 1.14 -11.35 3.43
C LEU A 33 1.11 -12.79 2.93
N GLY A 34 2.01 -13.14 2.00
CA GLY A 34 2.18 -14.50 1.52
C GLY A 34 2.63 -15.46 2.63
N GLN A 35 3.56 -15.03 3.49
CA GLN A 35 4.01 -15.82 4.63
C GLN A 35 2.90 -16.03 5.66
N GLN A 36 2.10 -15.00 5.97
CA GLN A 36 0.95 -15.12 6.87
C GLN A 36 -0.05 -16.17 6.36
N LEU A 37 -0.29 -16.23 5.05
CA LEU A 37 -1.14 -17.25 4.45
C LEU A 37 -0.52 -18.65 4.57
N MET A 38 0.79 -18.79 4.29
CA MET A 38 1.50 -20.08 4.41
C MET A 38 1.53 -20.60 5.85
N ASN A 39 1.66 -19.69 6.82
CA ASN A 39 1.65 -20.00 8.25
C ASN A 39 0.24 -20.29 8.78
N GLY A 40 -0.80 -20.03 7.99
CA GLY A 40 -2.20 -20.15 8.41
C GLY A 40 -2.65 -19.07 9.39
N GLU A 41 -1.92 -17.95 9.46
CA GLU A 41 -2.26 -16.79 10.28
C GLU A 41 -3.43 -16.00 9.70
N ILE A 42 -3.63 -16.10 8.38
CA ILE A 42 -4.77 -15.54 7.66
C ILE A 42 -5.41 -16.60 6.77
N THR A 43 -6.69 -16.44 6.52
CA THR A 43 -7.42 -17.26 5.55
C THR A 43 -7.14 -16.82 4.11
N PRO A 44 -7.37 -17.69 3.11
CA PRO A 44 -7.28 -17.30 1.69
C PRO A 44 -8.16 -16.09 1.33
N ASP A 45 -9.34 -15.97 1.93
CA ASP A 45 -10.25 -14.84 1.68
C ASP A 45 -9.68 -13.53 2.23
N GLU A 46 -9.16 -13.56 3.47
CA GLU A 46 -8.47 -12.40 4.07
C GLU A 46 -7.20 -12.02 3.30
N HIS A 47 -6.46 -13.01 2.78
CA HIS A 47 -5.32 -12.76 1.90
C HIS A 47 -5.76 -12.00 0.65
N VAL A 48 -6.84 -12.42 -0.01
CA VAL A 48 -7.35 -11.73 -1.22
C VAL A 48 -7.77 -10.29 -0.91
N GLU A 49 -8.44 -10.04 0.21
CA GLU A 49 -8.82 -8.69 0.61
C GLU A 49 -7.61 -7.79 0.83
N LYS A 50 -6.64 -8.25 1.63
CA LYS A 50 -5.41 -7.51 1.94
C LYS A 50 -4.54 -7.31 0.69
N TYR A 51 -4.41 -8.33 -0.16
CA TYR A 51 -3.67 -8.24 -1.41
C TYR A 51 -4.27 -7.18 -2.34
N ASN A 52 -5.59 -7.15 -2.47
CA ASN A 52 -6.29 -6.14 -3.26
C ASN A 52 -6.11 -4.71 -2.69
N GLU A 53 -5.93 -4.54 -1.38
CA GLU A 53 -5.58 -3.23 -0.81
C GLU A 53 -4.17 -2.78 -1.23
N LEU A 54 -3.18 -3.68 -1.15
CA LEU A 54 -1.80 -3.39 -1.54
C LEU A 54 -1.69 -3.06 -3.05
N VAL A 55 -2.40 -3.80 -3.91
CA VAL A 55 -2.44 -3.54 -5.36
C VAL A 55 -3.04 -2.16 -5.69
N LYS A 56 -4.02 -1.69 -4.90
CA LYS A 56 -4.58 -0.34 -5.10
C LYS A 56 -3.55 0.75 -4.82
N MET A 57 -2.65 0.53 -3.86
CA MET A 57 -1.60 1.48 -3.49
C MET A 57 -0.49 1.50 -4.53
N GLU A 58 -0.06 0.34 -5.01
CA GLU A 58 0.91 0.21 -6.09
C GLU A 58 0.43 0.93 -7.37
N ARG A 59 -0.85 0.77 -7.72
CA ARG A 59 -1.43 1.42 -8.91
C ARG A 59 -1.64 2.94 -8.75
N ASN A 60 -1.70 3.46 -7.53
CA ASN A 60 -2.06 4.85 -7.29
C ASN A 60 -1.22 5.49 -6.17
N PRO A 61 0.11 5.56 -6.33
CA PRO A 61 1.02 6.02 -5.27
C PRO A 61 0.77 7.48 -4.84
N PHE A 62 0.22 8.31 -5.72
CA PHE A 62 -0.07 9.73 -5.45
C PHE A 62 -1.53 10.01 -5.08
N GLY A 63 -2.35 8.96 -4.94
CA GLY A 63 -3.78 9.09 -4.74
C GLY A 63 -4.52 9.59 -6.00
N PRO A 64 -5.86 9.58 -5.99
CA PRO A 64 -6.64 10.11 -7.10
C PRO A 64 -6.25 11.57 -7.38
N PRO A 65 -6.19 12.01 -8.66
CA PRO A 65 -5.81 13.38 -8.99
C PRO A 65 -6.67 14.36 -8.20
N GLN A 66 -6.03 15.17 -7.35
CA GLN A 66 -6.72 16.25 -6.66
C GLN A 66 -7.21 17.25 -7.69
N LYS A 67 -8.48 17.68 -7.59
CA LYS A 67 -8.95 18.83 -8.36
C LYS A 67 -8.12 20.03 -7.90
N HIS A 68 -7.25 20.53 -8.78
CA HIS A 68 -6.59 21.82 -8.55
C HIS A 68 -7.69 22.89 -8.51
N GLU A 69 -8.05 23.36 -7.31
CA GLU A 69 -8.89 24.55 -7.17
C GLU A 69 -8.01 25.76 -7.51
N HIS A 70 -8.14 26.25 -8.74
CA HIS A 70 -7.63 27.57 -9.11
C HIS A 70 -8.62 28.60 -8.56
N ILE A 71 -8.26 29.24 -7.43
CA ILE A 71 -8.84 30.50 -6.97
C ILE A 71 -8.28 31.69 -7.75
#